data_AF-A0A1M4VIS5-F1
#
_entry.id   AF-A0A1M4VIS5-F1
#
_cell.length_a   1.000
_cell.length_b   1.000
_cell.length_c   1.000
_cell.angle_alpha   90.00
_cell.angle_beta   90.00
_cell.angle_gamma   90.00
#
_symmetry.space_group_name_H-M   'P 1'
#
loop_
_entity.id
_entity.type
_entity.pdbx_description
1 polymer ?
#
loop_
_entity_poly.entity_id
_entity_poly.type
_entity_poly.pdbx_seq_one_letter_code
_entity_poly.pdbx_strand_id
1 'polypeptide(L)'
;MVISCGSGCAMSYSPENISSNDATIKVKFRVEMFIDESVSDTYDETYIFSYDASNNLEKVQQEGKSENVLENLMPAAQDSFRKFGENLIVNKNKT
;
A
#
# COMPACT_ATOMS: atom_id res chain seq x y z
N MET A 1 2.74 4.72 5.46
CA MET A 1 1.50 5.52 5.19
C MET A 1 0.54 5.34 6.36
N VAL A 2 -0.32 6.32 6.65
CA VAL A 2 -1.33 6.21 7.72
C VAL A 2 -2.69 6.45 7.10
N ILE A 3 -3.64 5.56 7.37
CA ILE A 3 -5.03 5.62 6.88
C ILE A 3 -5.94 5.75 8.09
N SER A 4 -6.79 6.78 8.13
CA SER A 4 -7.87 6.85 9.12
C SER A 4 -9.01 5.90 8.72
N CYS A 5 -9.50 5.11 9.68
CA CYS A 5 -10.63 4.20 9.53
C CYS A 5 -11.90 4.66 10.28
N GLY A 6 -11.91 5.87 10.85
CA GLY A 6 -13.05 6.45 11.57
C GLY A 6 -12.64 7.14 12.86
N SER A 7 -13.62 7.64 13.63
CA SER A 7 -13.40 8.32 14.93
C SER A 7 -12.62 7.42 15.88
N GLY A 8 -11.36 7.77 16.14
CA GLY A 8 -10.44 7.02 17.02
C GLY A 8 -9.74 5.82 16.37
N CYS A 9 -10.03 5.51 15.11
CA CYS A 9 -9.44 4.39 14.38
C CYS A 9 -8.43 4.87 13.33
N ALA A 10 -7.21 4.34 13.40
CA ALA A 10 -6.20 4.53 12.35
C ALA A 10 -5.43 3.24 12.08
N MET A 11 -4.87 3.13 10.88
CA MET A 11 -3.94 2.05 10.52
C MET A 11 -2.67 2.67 9.95
N SER A 12 -1.52 2.28 10.51
CA SER A 12 -0.21 2.61 9.94
C SER A 12 0.29 1.42 9.11
N TYR A 13 0.93 1.73 7.99
CA TYR A 13 1.53 0.76 7.08
C TYR A 13 3.00 1.14 6.92
N SER A 14 3.88 0.27 7.38
CA SER A 14 5.33 0.44 7.32
C SER A 14 5.94 -0.62 6.41
N PRO A 15 6.59 -0.25 5.29
CA PRO A 15 7.16 -1.25 4.38
C PRO A 15 8.36 -1.95 5.05
N GLU A 16 8.31 -3.28 5.12
CA GLU A 16 9.40 -4.11 5.65
C GLU A 16 10.26 -4.70 4.54
N ASN A 17 9.65 -5.05 3.41
CA ASN A 17 10.34 -5.64 2.28
C ASN A 17 9.75 -5.15 0.97
N ILE A 18 10.61 -4.81 0.02
CA ILE A 18 10.25 -4.37 -1.32
C ILE A 18 11.02 -5.24 -2.31
N SER A 19 10.31 -5.98 -3.15
CA SER A 19 10.89 -6.80 -4.21
C SER A 19 10.27 -6.41 -5.55
N SER A 20 11.11 -6.11 -6.53
CA SER A 20 10.65 -5.78 -7.88
C SER A 20 10.75 -7.00 -8.79
N ASN A 21 9.75 -7.22 -9.63
CA ASN A 21 9.79 -8.22 -10.70
C ASN A 21 9.07 -7.68 -11.94
N ASP A 22 9.81 -7.50 -13.03
CA ASP A 22 9.35 -6.92 -14.28
C ASP A 22 8.54 -5.62 -14.07
N ALA A 23 7.26 -5.65 -14.44
CA ALA A 23 6.28 -4.56 -14.35
C ALA A 23 5.54 -4.50 -13.00
N THR A 24 6.01 -5.26 -11.99
CA THR A 24 5.39 -5.30 -10.67
C THR A 24 6.38 -5.03 -9.56
N ILE A 25 5.90 -4.41 -8.48
CA ILE A 25 6.63 -4.24 -7.23
C ILE A 25 5.77 -4.85 -6.13
N LYS A 26 6.30 -5.87 -5.46
CA LYS A 26 5.68 -6.48 -4.29
C LYS A 26 6.24 -5.84 -3.04
N VAL A 27 5.35 -5.43 -2.14
CA VAL A 27 5.69 -4.77 -0.89
C VAL A 27 5.01 -5.51 0.25
N LYS A 28 5.81 -6.00 1.19
CA LYS A 28 5.33 -6.49 2.48
C LYS A 28 5.29 -5.31 3.45
N PHE A 29 4.14 -5.04 4.01
CA PHE A 29 3.92 -4.05 5.06
C PHE A 29 3.71 -4.74 6.40
N ARG A 30 4.31 -4.18 7.43
CA ARG A 30 3.82 -4.30 8.79
C ARG A 30 2.72 -3.27 9.00
N VAL A 31 1.55 -3.74 9.40
CA VAL A 31 0.37 -2.94 9.65
C VAL A 31 0.14 -2.86 11.15
N GLU A 32 0.01 -1.65 11.68
CA GLU A 32 -0.38 -1.43 13.07
C GLU A 32 -1.74 -0.74 13.11
N MET A 33 -2.69 -1.35 13.80
CA MET A 33 -4.02 -0.78 14.02
C MET A 33 -4.03 -0.01 15.34
N PHE A 34 -4.60 1.19 15.32
CA PHE A 34 -4.76 2.06 16.47
C PHE A 34 -6.24 2.25 16.74
N ILE A 35 -6.64 2.04 18.00
CA ILE A 35 -7.96 2.37 18.53
C ILE A 35 -7.71 3.27 19.75
N ASP A 36 -8.31 4.46 19.75
CA ASP A 36 -8.14 5.46 20.80
C ASP A 36 -6.64 5.73 21.08
N GLU A 37 -5.89 5.95 20.00
CA GLU A 37 -4.45 6.27 19.97
C GLU A 37 -3.53 5.16 20.51
N SER A 38 -4.08 3.99 20.87
CA SER A 38 -3.32 2.84 21.36
C SER A 38 -3.26 1.74 20.30
N VAL A 39 -2.10 1.08 20.16
CA VAL A 39 -1.96 -0.07 19.26
C VAL A 39 -2.87 -1.18 19.77
N SER A 40 -3.86 -1.55 18.96
CA SER A 40 -4.80 -2.63 19.24
C SER A 40 -4.37 -3.95 18.60
N ASP A 41 -3.72 -3.88 17.43
CA ASP A 41 -3.29 -5.06 16.68
C ASP A 41 -2.07 -4.78 15.80
N THR A 42 -1.33 -5.82 15.44
CA THR A 42 -0.21 -5.75 14.51
C THR A 42 -0.15 -7.02 13.65
N TYR A 43 -0.14 -6.84 12.33
CA TYR A 43 -0.11 -7.95 11.39
C TYR A 43 0.61 -7.56 10.10
N ASP A 44 0.84 -8.56 9.24
CA ASP A 44 1.53 -8.37 7.97
C ASP A 44 0.55 -8.42 6.80
N GLU A 45 0.72 -7.51 5.85
CA GLU A 45 0.01 -7.54 4.58
C GLU A 45 0.98 -7.37 3.41
N THR A 46 0.79 -8.17 2.35
CA THR A 46 1.57 -8.06 1.12
C THR A 46 0.69 -7.45 0.03
N TYR A 47 1.19 -6.41 -0.62
CA TYR A 47 0.55 -5.77 -1.77
C TYR A 47 1.43 -5.85 -3.01
N ILE A 48 0.79 -6.02 -4.16
CA ILE A 48 1.41 -6.05 -5.48
C ILE A 48 0.97 -4.78 -6.22
N PHE A 49 1.94 -3.94 -6.55
CA PHE A 49 1.78 -2.74 -7.35
C PHE A 49 2.15 -3.09 -8.80
N SER A 50 1.20 -2.95 -9.70
CA SER A 50 1.38 -3.24 -11.13
C SER A 50 1.38 -1.94 -11.94
N TYR A 51 2.32 -1.86 -12.88
CA TYR A 51 2.54 -0.67 -13.69
C TYR A 51 2.43 -0.98 -15.17
N ASP A 52 1.97 0.01 -15.94
CA ASP A 52 1.99 -0.08 -17.40
C ASP A 52 3.42 0.06 -17.95
N ALA A 53 3.56 -0.09 -19.28
CA ALA A 53 4.84 0.06 -19.97
C ALA A 53 5.46 1.48 -19.86
N SER A 54 4.67 2.48 -19.47
CA SER A 54 5.11 3.86 -19.21
C SER A 54 5.40 4.14 -17.73
N ASN A 55 5.38 3.09 -16.88
CA ASN A 55 5.51 3.15 -15.42
C ASN A 55 4.40 3.92 -14.69
N ASN A 56 3.21 4.05 -15.29
CA ASN A 56 2.05 4.55 -14.56
C ASN A 56 1.45 3.42 -13.72
N LEU A 57 1.02 3.73 -12.49
CA LEU A 57 0.39 2.77 -11.60
C LEU A 57 -1.02 2.40 -12.13
N GLU A 58 -1.20 1.15 -12.55
CA GLU A 58 -2.49 0.66 -13.05
C GLU A 58 -3.33 0.01 -11.94
N LYS A 59 -2.69 -0.82 -11.11
CA LYS A 59 -3.40 -1.66 -10.14
C LYS A 59 -2.61 -1.81 -8.85
N VAL A 60 -3.32 -1.84 -7.73
CA VAL A 60 -2.79 -2.29 -6.44
C VAL A 60 -3.68 -3.40 -5.90
N GLN A 61 -3.08 -4.53 -5.55
CA GLN A 61 -3.82 -5.73 -5.14
C GLN A 61 -3.16 -6.37 -3.94
N GLN A 62 -3.95 -6.73 -2.92
CA GLN A 62 -3.45 -7.54 -1.81
C GLN A 62 -3.19 -8.96 -2.29
N GLU A 63 -2.07 -9.56 -1.88
CA GLU A 63 -1.71 -10.92 -2.26
C GLU A 63 -2.80 -11.91 -1.86
N GLY A 64 -3.21 -12.77 -2.80
CA GLY A 64 -4.30 -13.74 -2.59
C GLY A 64 -5.72 -13.20 -2.73
N LYS A 65 -5.93 -11.88 -2.85
CA LYS A 65 -7.24 -11.27 -3.12
C LYS A 65 -7.33 -10.83 -4.58
N SER A 66 -8.52 -10.75 -5.18
CA SER A 66 -8.71 -10.32 -6.58
C SER A 66 -8.92 -8.81 -6.78
N GLU A 67 -9.31 -8.13 -5.70
CA GLU A 67 -9.80 -6.74 -5.71
C GLU A 67 -8.70 -5.72 -6.03
N ASN A 68 -9.08 -4.68 -6.79
CA ASN A 68 -8.23 -3.50 -6.97
C ASN A 68 -8.46 -2.52 -5.82
N VAL A 69 -7.43 -2.31 -5.01
CA VAL A 69 -7.43 -1.37 -3.88
C VAL A 69 -7.73 0.05 -4.35
N LEU A 70 -7.31 0.39 -5.57
CA LEU A 70 -7.49 1.73 -6.15
C LEU A 70 -8.94 2.05 -6.56
N GLU A 71 -9.83 1.07 -6.50
CA GLU A 71 -11.25 1.20 -6.85
C GLU A 71 -12.18 0.91 -5.67
N ASN A 72 -11.78 0.01 -4.77
CA ASN A 72 -12.67 -0.56 -3.76
C ASN A 72 -12.49 0.01 -2.34
N LEU A 73 -11.35 0.65 -2.03
CA LEU A 73 -11.15 1.28 -0.72
C LEU A 73 -11.75 2.69 -0.65
N MET A 74 -11.82 3.25 0.56
CA MET A 74 -12.17 4.66 0.75
C MET A 74 -11.19 5.60 0.01
N PRO A 75 -11.63 6.75 -0.51
CA PRO A 75 -10.79 7.63 -1.32
C PRO A 75 -9.44 8.00 -0.68
N ALA A 76 -9.41 8.29 0.63
CA ALA A 76 -8.17 8.61 1.33
C ALA A 76 -7.15 7.46 1.36
N ALA A 77 -7.63 6.21 1.43
CA ALA A 77 -6.79 5.03 1.34
C ALA A 77 -6.27 4.85 -0.09
N GLN A 78 -7.14 5.00 -1.10
CA GLN A 78 -6.76 4.96 -2.51
C GLN A 78 -5.64 5.98 -2.81
N ASP A 79 -5.79 7.23 -2.37
CA ASP A 79 -4.80 8.29 -2.54
C ASP A 79 -3.46 7.96 -1.88
N SER A 80 -3.51 7.33 -0.70
CA SER A 80 -2.31 6.93 0.02
C SER A 80 -1.55 5.83 -0.72
N PHE A 81 -2.26 4.83 -1.25
CA PHE A 81 -1.66 3.76 -2.07
C PHE A 81 -1.12 4.31 -3.41
N ARG A 82 -1.83 5.23 -4.07
CA ARG A 82 -1.35 5.88 -5.32
C ARG A 82 -0.04 6.62 -5.07
N LYS A 83 -0.02 7.52 -4.09
CA LYS A 83 1.19 8.28 -3.73
C LYS A 83 2.36 7.37 -3.36
N PHE A 84 2.10 6.30 -2.61
CA PHE A 84 3.15 5.35 -2.27
C PHE A 84 3.69 4.65 -3.52
N GLY A 85 2.82 4.13 -4.38
CA GLY A 85 3.19 3.43 -5.62
C GLY A 85 3.96 4.31 -6.62
N GLU A 86 3.60 5.58 -6.76
CA GLU A 86 4.33 6.55 -7.59
C GLU A 86 5.75 6.79 -7.05
N ASN A 87 5.91 6.91 -5.73
CA ASN A 87 7.21 7.08 -5.10
C ASN A 87 8.12 5.85 -5.24
N LEU A 88 7.57 4.63 -5.34
CA LEU A 88 8.36 3.42 -5.60
C LEU A 88 9.09 3.51 -6.95
N ILE A 89 8.43 3.99 -8.00
CA ILE A 89 9.03 4.13 -9.34
C ILE A 89 10.08 5.24 -9.37
N VAL A 90 9.81 6.38 -8.72
CA VAL A 90 10.79 7.47 -8.61
C VAL A 90 12.09 6.98 -7.96
N ASN A 91 11.99 6.12 -6.95
CA ASN A 91 13.16 5.57 -6.26
C ASN A 91 13.85 4.47 -7.08
N LYS A 92 13.10 3.64 -7.82
CA LYS A 92 13.64 2.64 -8.75
C LYS A 92 14.52 3.30 -9.83
N ASN A 93 14.10 4.43 -10.37
CA ASN A 93 14.83 5.14 -11.44
C ASN A 93 16.07 5.93 -10.95
N LYS A 94 16.30 6.00 -9.62
CA LYS A 94 17.48 6.66 -9.02
C LYS A 94 18.60 5.68 -8.68
N THR A 95 18.40 4.38 -8.88
CA THR A 95 19.34 3.29 -8.57
C THR A 95 19.85 2.67 -9.87
#